data_AF-A0A933FM65-F1
#
_entry.id   AF-A0A933FM65-F1
#
_cell.length_a   1.000
_cell.length_b   1.000
_cell.length_c   1.000
_cell.angle_alpha   90.00
_cell.angle_beta   90.00
_cell.angle_gamma   90.00
#
_symmetry.space_group_name_H-M   'P 1'
#
loop_
_entity.id
_entity.type
_entity.pdbx_description
1 polymer ?
#
loop_
_entity_poly.entity_id
_entity_poly.type
_entity_poly.pdbx_seq_one_letter_code
_entity_poly.pdbx_strand_id
1 'polypeptide(L)'
;MAASKIPLVIKGGRLIDGNGAQPVDNSTIVIEGNQIRRVASGKDIPFPKEARVIDAAGKTILPGLIDNHVHYRNHLGELFLAHGITSVRDLGNPLDWILAQRDAAAMGKIAGPRIFCAGGGFYARATAEHHMVPADPDQARKMSRSLIDMGVDYLKIHLGVSLEVTRAISEEARAVGMKLLAHIDTSIIPYADAGVDGVEHASGCAEATIRSEEGRKKLASIKLWLAKFLAPWALAEREHFSEVTSHLAEKGTVIEPTSVLWGASQGMREEWERVDYALVKSPGLSYITDNERLLWLDHYYLAYGVRAKEEPRQDAVIGNRYSIYGIYPEDQLREGYKRLGEFLCQLVKAGGHVVTGTDAPAVVPGISLHREMEFLVTLGLTPMQVIMAATKIGADYLGKGKDLGTIEEGKLADLVIIKGDPLKNIRETRNIETVIKDGEIVDRSYHANFSNPIRRPHDREFYGYPVPRLDAATPTQAFMSDPDIVLTLKGKDFFPDSVVCFGGSPVFSSFVSQNELEAKVPSHLLRVGTIPICVVNPKPHELMEQGATSNRIPFIVRFSSR
;
A
#
# COMPACT_ATOMS: atom_id res chain seq x y z
N MET A 1 9.13 40.05 0.01
CA MET A 1 10.03 39.20 -0.80
C MET A 1 10.50 38.07 0.09
N ALA A 2 10.22 36.81 -0.28
CA ALA A 2 10.85 35.68 0.42
C ALA A 2 12.37 35.81 0.26
N ALA A 3 13.14 35.59 1.33
CA ALA A 3 14.60 35.62 1.24
C ALA A 3 15.04 34.64 0.14
N SER A 4 15.90 35.09 -0.78
CA SER A 4 16.45 34.22 -1.83
C SER A 4 17.13 33.04 -1.17
N LYS A 5 16.65 31.81 -1.42
CA LYS A 5 17.29 30.59 -0.92
C LYS A 5 18.71 30.50 -1.49
N ILE A 6 19.66 30.08 -0.66
CA ILE A 6 21.03 29.82 -1.09
C ILE A 6 20.99 28.70 -2.16
N PRO A 7 21.60 28.88 -3.34
CA PRO A 7 21.64 27.84 -4.36
C PRO A 7 22.28 26.55 -3.85
N LEU A 8 21.82 25.41 -4.36
CA LEU A 8 22.39 24.08 -4.07
C LEU A 8 23.09 23.55 -5.32
N VAL A 9 24.29 23.00 -5.16
CA VAL A 9 25.07 22.43 -6.26
C VAL A 9 25.45 21.00 -5.93
N ILE A 10 25.19 20.07 -6.83
CA ILE A 10 25.66 18.68 -6.74
C ILE A 10 26.81 18.53 -7.72
N LYS A 11 27.98 18.09 -7.26
CA LYS A 11 29.21 18.06 -8.06
C LYS A 11 29.84 16.67 -8.12
N GLY A 12 30.21 16.22 -9.33
CA GLY A 12 31.15 15.11 -9.56
C GLY A 12 30.56 13.70 -9.65
N GLY A 13 29.24 13.52 -9.55
CA GLY A 13 28.59 12.20 -9.54
C GLY A 13 28.32 11.62 -10.93
N ARG A 14 28.03 10.31 -10.95
CA ARG A 14 27.46 9.61 -12.13
C ARG A 14 25.98 9.98 -12.24
N LEU A 15 25.61 10.67 -13.30
CA LEU A 15 24.22 11.04 -13.57
C LEU A 15 23.52 9.94 -14.34
N ILE A 16 22.41 9.43 -13.80
CA ILE A 16 21.37 8.74 -14.55
C ILE A 16 20.18 9.71 -14.55
N ASP A 17 19.89 10.30 -15.70
CA ASP A 17 18.95 11.42 -15.82
C ASP A 17 17.48 10.99 -15.81
N GLY A 18 17.19 9.68 -15.89
CA GLY A 18 15.83 9.11 -15.97
C GLY A 18 15.28 8.99 -17.39
N ASN A 19 15.99 9.42 -18.43
CA ASN A 19 15.53 9.35 -19.83
C ASN A 19 15.85 8.02 -20.52
N GLY A 20 16.57 7.11 -19.85
CA GLY A 20 17.06 5.88 -20.46
C GLY A 20 18.36 6.06 -21.26
N ALA A 21 18.94 7.27 -21.25
CA ALA A 21 20.24 7.56 -21.84
C ALA A 21 21.37 6.89 -21.05
N GLN A 22 22.55 6.77 -21.68
CA GLN A 22 23.73 6.24 -21.00
C GLN A 22 24.13 7.14 -19.82
N PRO A 23 24.53 6.56 -18.66
CA PRO A 23 24.98 7.35 -17.52
C PRO A 23 26.17 8.23 -17.88
N VAL A 24 26.22 9.43 -17.30
CA VAL A 24 27.32 10.37 -17.53
C VAL A 24 28.06 10.68 -16.24
N ASP A 25 29.34 10.32 -16.18
CA ASP A 25 30.21 10.56 -15.04
C ASP A 25 30.57 12.05 -14.89
N ASN A 26 31.02 12.45 -13.70
CA ASN A 26 31.50 13.80 -13.39
C ASN A 26 30.50 14.91 -13.76
N SER A 27 29.23 14.68 -13.44
CA SER A 27 28.15 15.63 -13.72
C SER A 27 28.01 16.68 -12.62
N THR A 28 27.65 17.90 -13.00
CA THR A 28 27.37 19.02 -12.10
C THR A 28 25.94 19.51 -12.31
N ILE A 29 25.17 19.64 -11.23
CA ILE A 29 23.76 20.08 -11.25
C ILE A 29 23.65 21.31 -10.37
N VAL A 30 23.07 22.40 -10.91
CA VAL A 30 22.81 23.64 -10.18
C VAL A 30 21.32 23.78 -9.93
N ILE A 31 20.94 23.97 -8.68
CA ILE A 31 19.57 24.11 -8.20
C ILE A 31 19.40 25.50 -7.58
N GLU A 32 18.37 26.23 -7.99
CA GLU A 32 17.99 27.51 -7.40
C GLU A 32 16.50 27.49 -7.04
N GLY A 33 16.17 27.83 -5.80
CA GLY A 33 14.81 27.66 -5.29
C GLY A 33 14.44 26.18 -5.29
N ASN A 34 13.37 25.82 -6.00
CA ASN A 34 12.90 24.44 -6.14
C ASN A 34 13.13 23.87 -7.56
N GLN A 35 13.91 24.53 -8.41
CA GLN A 35 14.11 24.14 -9.80
C GLN A 35 15.56 23.78 -10.11
N ILE A 36 15.74 22.80 -10.99
CA ILE A 36 17.01 22.51 -11.63
C ILE A 36 17.27 23.62 -12.65
N ARG A 37 18.28 24.45 -12.39
CA ARG A 37 18.65 25.56 -13.27
C ARG A 37 19.58 25.15 -14.39
N ARG A 38 20.51 24.23 -14.09
CA ARG A 38 21.52 23.82 -15.04
C ARG A 38 21.95 22.39 -14.79
N VAL A 39 22.15 21.64 -15.88
CA VAL A 39 22.73 20.30 -15.85
C VAL A 39 23.94 20.28 -16.78
N ALA A 40 25.12 20.02 -16.23
CA ALA A 40 26.35 19.87 -17.00
C ALA A 40 26.89 18.46 -16.86
N SER A 41 26.67 17.64 -17.87
CA SER A 41 27.12 16.25 -17.90
C SER A 41 28.58 16.17 -18.36
N GLY A 42 29.42 15.41 -17.64
CA GLY A 42 30.81 15.13 -18.04
C GLY A 42 31.81 16.27 -17.84
N LYS A 43 31.40 17.41 -17.27
CA LYS A 43 32.28 18.56 -17.05
C LYS A 43 31.83 19.38 -15.85
N ASP A 44 32.80 20.00 -15.20
CA ASP A 44 32.54 21.03 -14.20
C ASP A 44 32.11 22.33 -14.90
N ILE A 45 31.22 23.09 -14.25
CA ILE A 45 30.75 24.39 -14.72
C ILE A 45 30.85 25.40 -13.60
N PRO A 46 31.07 26.69 -13.90
CA PRO A 46 30.95 27.72 -12.89
C PRO A 46 29.54 27.75 -12.29
N PHE A 47 29.46 27.90 -10.96
CA PHE A 47 28.24 28.05 -10.18
C PHE A 47 28.42 29.15 -9.12
N PRO A 48 27.33 29.68 -8.51
CA PRO A 48 27.41 30.75 -7.53
C PRO A 48 28.36 30.42 -6.37
N LYS A 49 29.18 31.38 -5.94
CA LYS A 49 30.23 31.14 -4.91
C LYS A 49 29.65 30.85 -3.54
N GLU A 50 28.48 31.40 -3.27
CA GLU A 50 27.69 31.23 -2.06
C GLU A 50 26.92 29.91 -2.01
N ALA A 51 26.90 29.14 -3.11
CA ALA A 51 26.13 27.91 -3.20
C ALA A 51 26.59 26.88 -2.16
N ARG A 52 25.63 26.17 -1.58
CA ARG A 52 25.91 24.97 -0.80
C ARG A 52 26.29 23.85 -1.77
N VAL A 53 27.48 23.28 -1.61
CA VAL A 53 27.98 22.21 -2.49
C VAL A 53 27.81 20.84 -1.82
N ILE A 54 27.21 19.89 -2.54
CA ILE A 54 27.18 18.46 -2.22
C ILE A 54 28.21 17.77 -3.10
N ASP A 55 29.18 17.12 -2.48
CA ASP A 55 30.14 16.26 -3.18
C ASP A 55 29.51 14.89 -3.47
N ALA A 56 29.29 14.64 -4.76
CA ALA A 56 28.76 13.40 -5.31
C ALA A 56 29.84 12.57 -6.02
N ALA A 57 31.13 12.90 -5.90
CA ALA A 57 32.20 12.10 -6.47
C ALA A 57 32.12 10.64 -6.01
N GLY A 58 32.18 9.71 -6.97
CA GLY A 58 32.05 8.26 -6.71
C GLY A 58 30.63 7.80 -6.34
N LYS A 59 29.63 8.68 -6.38
CA LYS A 59 28.21 8.39 -6.10
C LYS A 59 27.38 8.47 -7.39
N THR A 60 26.17 7.94 -7.35
CA THR A 60 25.20 8.01 -8.46
C THR A 60 24.07 8.97 -8.10
N ILE A 61 23.67 9.81 -9.06
CA ILE A 61 22.59 10.78 -8.95
C ILE A 61 21.41 10.28 -9.80
N LEU A 62 20.23 10.20 -9.17
CA LEU A 62 18.96 9.75 -9.75
C LEU A 62 17.90 10.84 -9.59
N PRO A 63 16.85 10.88 -10.44
CA PRO A 63 15.64 11.61 -10.12
C PRO A 63 15.00 11.08 -8.83
N GLY A 64 14.20 11.91 -8.17
CA GLY A 64 13.36 11.51 -7.05
C GLY A 64 12.48 10.31 -7.41
N LEU A 65 12.39 9.33 -6.53
CA LEU A 65 11.60 8.12 -6.79
C LEU A 65 10.10 8.41 -6.59
N ILE A 66 9.28 7.69 -7.36
CA ILE A 66 7.83 7.83 -7.40
C ILE A 66 7.17 6.48 -7.09
N ASP A 67 6.38 6.43 -6.02
CA ASP A 67 5.51 5.29 -5.74
C ASP A 67 4.12 5.54 -6.32
N ASN A 68 3.76 4.85 -7.41
CA ASN A 68 2.48 5.06 -8.09
C ASN A 68 1.33 4.27 -7.46
N HIS A 69 1.52 3.56 -6.35
CA HIS A 69 0.41 2.88 -5.70
C HIS A 69 0.59 2.87 -4.19
N VAL A 70 -0.09 3.80 -3.52
CA VAL A 70 -0.20 3.82 -2.06
C VAL A 70 -1.64 4.08 -1.62
N HIS A 71 -1.93 3.69 -0.39
CA HIS A 71 -3.05 4.14 0.43
C HIS A 71 -2.49 4.98 1.59
N TYR A 72 -2.23 6.25 1.31
CA TYR A 72 -1.49 7.15 2.19
C TYR A 72 -2.08 7.20 3.62
N ARG A 73 -1.19 7.34 4.61
CA ARG A 73 -1.52 7.55 6.03
C ARG A 73 -0.70 8.72 6.55
N ASN A 74 -1.27 9.47 7.49
CA ASN A 74 -0.66 10.69 8.06
C ASN A 74 0.72 10.46 8.72
N HIS A 75 1.05 9.22 9.07
CA HIS A 75 2.29 8.83 9.74
C HIS A 75 3.38 8.27 8.78
N LEU A 76 3.23 8.37 7.46
CA LEU A 76 4.17 7.75 6.49
C LEU A 76 5.17 8.72 5.87
N GLY A 77 5.04 10.02 6.11
CA GLY A 77 5.83 11.06 5.43
C GLY A 77 7.34 10.85 5.54
N GLU A 78 7.86 10.63 6.75
CA GLU A 78 9.29 10.40 6.96
C GLU A 78 9.78 9.09 6.34
N LEU A 79 8.97 8.02 6.39
CA LEU A 79 9.32 6.72 5.82
C LEU A 79 9.54 6.83 4.29
N PHE A 80 8.65 7.52 3.57
CA PHE A 80 8.85 7.74 2.14
C PHE A 80 10.11 8.58 1.85
N LEU A 81 10.25 9.70 2.56
CA LEU A 81 11.35 10.64 2.33
C LEU A 81 12.72 10.07 2.70
N ALA A 82 12.85 9.32 3.80
CA ALA A 82 14.09 8.68 4.23
C ALA A 82 14.63 7.68 3.19
N HIS A 83 13.71 7.10 2.42
CA HIS A 83 13.95 6.14 1.35
C HIS A 83 13.98 6.78 -0.06
N GLY A 84 13.97 8.11 -0.18
CA GLY A 84 14.12 8.77 -1.48
C GLY A 84 12.86 8.81 -2.35
N ILE A 85 11.70 8.44 -1.79
CA ILE A 85 10.40 8.60 -2.42
C ILE A 85 9.96 10.04 -2.22
N THR A 86 9.99 10.81 -3.31
CA THR A 86 9.68 12.25 -3.30
C THR A 86 8.26 12.54 -3.75
N SER A 87 7.61 11.58 -4.42
CA SER A 87 6.22 11.66 -4.88
C SER A 87 5.50 10.33 -4.70
N VAL A 88 4.20 10.39 -4.39
CA VAL A 88 3.33 9.22 -4.25
C VAL A 88 1.99 9.45 -4.92
N ARG A 89 1.36 8.37 -5.39
CA ARG A 89 -0.04 8.37 -5.86
C ARG A 89 -0.93 7.59 -4.91
N ASP A 90 -1.79 8.31 -4.21
CA ASP A 90 -2.84 7.79 -3.35
C ASP A 90 -4.06 7.34 -4.16
N LEU A 91 -4.48 6.08 -3.97
CA LEU A 91 -5.56 5.46 -4.76
C LEU A 91 -6.80 5.09 -3.94
N GLY A 92 -6.93 5.57 -2.70
CA GLY A 92 -8.13 5.32 -1.91
C GLY A 92 -8.07 5.91 -0.51
N ASN A 93 -8.74 7.04 -0.31
CA ASN A 93 -8.88 7.70 0.99
C ASN A 93 -10.06 8.69 1.05
N PRO A 94 -10.48 9.12 2.24
CA PRO A 94 -11.44 10.23 2.38
C PRO A 94 -10.94 11.49 1.67
N LEU A 95 -11.76 12.04 0.78
CA LEU A 95 -11.37 13.08 -0.18
C LEU A 95 -10.80 14.34 0.49
N ASP A 96 -11.59 15.01 1.33
CA ASP A 96 -11.17 16.26 1.97
C ASP A 96 -9.88 16.07 2.80
N TRP A 97 -9.73 14.90 3.42
CA TRP A 97 -8.54 14.59 4.20
C TRP A 97 -7.31 14.44 3.32
N ILE A 98 -7.36 13.67 2.22
CA ILE A 98 -6.19 13.47 1.37
C ILE A 98 -5.81 14.75 0.61
N LEU A 99 -6.79 15.58 0.24
CA LEU A 99 -6.52 16.91 -0.33
C LEU A 99 -5.82 17.82 0.70
N ALA A 100 -6.26 17.81 1.96
CA ALA A 100 -5.59 18.56 3.03
C ALA A 100 -4.15 18.07 3.28
N GLN A 101 -3.90 16.75 3.21
CA GLN A 101 -2.54 16.19 3.28
C GLN A 101 -1.66 16.70 2.13
N ARG A 102 -2.17 16.63 0.90
CA ARG A 102 -1.48 17.10 -0.31
C ARG A 102 -1.08 18.55 -0.17
N ASP A 103 -2.04 19.41 0.19
CA ASP A 103 -1.82 20.85 0.26
C ASP A 103 -0.82 21.20 1.38
N ALA A 104 -0.93 20.55 2.54
CA ALA A 104 0.02 20.74 3.64
C ALA A 104 1.44 20.29 3.27
N ALA A 105 1.58 19.16 2.56
CA ALA A 105 2.88 18.69 2.08
C ALA A 105 3.47 19.63 1.01
N ALA A 106 2.65 20.14 0.09
CA ALA A 106 3.07 21.09 -0.93
C ALA A 106 3.50 22.45 -0.34
N MET A 107 2.87 22.87 0.76
CA MET A 107 3.22 24.10 1.49
C MET A 107 4.39 23.92 2.47
N GLY A 108 4.95 22.71 2.60
CA GLY A 108 6.00 22.40 3.59
C GLY A 108 5.53 22.49 5.05
N LYS A 109 4.23 22.33 5.30
CA LYS A 109 3.64 22.33 6.66
C LYS A 109 3.71 20.98 7.35
N ILE A 110 3.87 19.92 6.57
CA ILE A 110 4.16 18.56 7.05
C ILE A 110 5.32 18.00 6.23
N ALA A 111 6.15 17.16 6.85
CA ALA A 111 7.16 16.42 6.10
C ALA A 111 6.50 15.24 5.38
N GLY A 112 6.76 15.12 4.08
CA GLY A 112 6.25 14.02 3.27
C GLY A 112 6.54 14.22 1.78
N PRO A 113 6.26 13.19 0.97
CA PRO A 113 6.33 13.27 -0.49
C PRO A 113 5.25 14.22 -1.03
N ARG A 114 5.39 14.60 -2.29
CA ARG A 114 4.29 15.18 -3.08
C ARG A 114 3.20 14.13 -3.25
N ILE A 115 1.94 14.52 -3.07
CA ILE A 115 0.80 13.59 -3.11
C ILE A 115 -0.05 13.90 -4.34
N PHE A 116 -0.36 12.87 -5.12
CA PHE A 116 -1.40 12.89 -6.15
C PHE A 116 -2.49 11.92 -5.72
N CYS A 117 -3.77 12.26 -5.86
CA CYS A 117 -4.82 11.47 -5.21
C CYS A 117 -6.05 11.22 -6.08
N ALA A 118 -6.69 10.07 -5.87
CA ALA A 118 -7.95 9.68 -6.52
C ALA A 118 -9.20 9.84 -5.62
N GLY A 119 -9.02 10.23 -4.36
CA GLY A 119 -10.10 10.29 -3.38
C GLY A 119 -10.65 8.89 -3.04
N GLY A 120 -11.96 8.77 -2.89
CA GLY A 120 -12.59 7.58 -2.34
C GLY A 120 -12.71 6.38 -3.28
N GLY A 121 -12.57 6.59 -4.59
CA GLY A 121 -12.72 5.55 -5.61
C GLY A 121 -14.16 5.04 -5.79
N PHE A 122 -14.40 4.40 -6.94
CA PHE A 122 -15.68 3.83 -7.33
C PHE A 122 -15.69 2.32 -7.11
N TYR A 123 -16.73 1.80 -6.44
CA TYR A 123 -16.86 0.41 -6.05
C TYR A 123 -18.24 -0.13 -6.42
N ALA A 124 -18.34 -1.43 -6.73
CA ALA A 124 -19.65 -2.09 -6.83
C ALA A 124 -20.37 -2.20 -5.48
N ARG A 125 -19.60 -2.21 -4.39
CA ARG A 125 -20.09 -2.26 -3.02
C ARG A 125 -19.12 -1.53 -2.09
N ALA A 126 -19.64 -0.69 -1.21
CA ALA A 126 -18.85 0.00 -0.21
C ALA A 126 -18.34 -0.99 0.85
N THR A 127 -17.05 -0.91 1.15
CA THR A 127 -16.40 -1.58 2.30
C THR A 127 -15.85 -0.57 3.31
N ALA A 128 -15.86 0.72 2.97
CA ALA A 128 -15.59 1.84 3.85
C ALA A 128 -16.52 3.02 3.53
N GLU A 129 -16.71 3.93 4.48
CA GLU A 129 -17.65 5.05 4.38
C GLU A 129 -17.35 6.02 3.21
N HIS A 130 -16.07 6.12 2.82
CA HIS A 130 -15.63 7.01 1.75
C HIS A 130 -15.73 6.40 0.34
N HIS A 131 -16.12 5.12 0.21
CA HIS A 131 -16.25 4.48 -1.09
C HIS A 131 -17.50 4.95 -1.84
N MET A 132 -17.33 5.32 -3.12
CA MET A 132 -18.44 5.75 -3.96
C MET A 132 -19.06 4.56 -4.68
N VAL A 133 -20.39 4.39 -4.57
CA VAL A 133 -21.11 3.26 -5.17
C VAL A 133 -22.16 3.79 -6.13
N PRO A 134 -21.82 4.01 -7.42
CA PRO A 134 -22.79 4.42 -8.42
C PRO A 134 -23.73 3.26 -8.76
N ALA A 135 -25.04 3.50 -8.70
CA ALA A 135 -26.09 2.55 -9.06
C ALA A 135 -26.25 2.41 -10.58
N ASP A 136 -25.92 3.46 -11.33
CA ASP A 136 -26.10 3.56 -12.78
C ASP A 136 -25.09 4.55 -13.40
N PRO A 137 -24.99 4.61 -14.74
CA PRO A 137 -24.07 5.52 -15.44
C PRO A 137 -24.31 7.02 -15.16
N ASP A 138 -25.56 7.45 -14.97
CA ASP A 138 -25.86 8.87 -14.72
C ASP A 138 -25.37 9.32 -13.33
N GLN A 139 -25.55 8.45 -12.33
CA GLN A 139 -24.97 8.67 -11.01
C GLN A 139 -23.44 8.66 -11.06
N ALA A 140 -22.85 7.75 -11.85
CA ALA A 140 -21.41 7.68 -12.04
C ALA A 140 -20.86 9.00 -12.60
N ARG A 141 -21.51 9.59 -13.62
CA ARG A 141 -21.11 10.89 -14.17
C ARG A 141 -21.14 12.02 -13.15
N LYS A 142 -22.22 12.11 -12.37
CA LYS A 142 -22.36 13.14 -11.32
C LYS A 142 -21.26 13.01 -10.28
N MET A 143 -20.97 11.79 -9.84
CA MET A 143 -19.91 11.49 -8.89
C MET A 143 -18.52 11.82 -9.47
N SER A 144 -18.26 11.47 -10.74
CA SER A 144 -17.02 11.82 -11.43
C SER A 144 -16.79 13.33 -11.49
N ARG A 145 -17.80 14.12 -11.93
CA ARG A 145 -17.71 15.58 -11.96
C ARG A 145 -17.43 16.15 -10.58
N SER A 146 -18.10 15.63 -9.55
CA SER A 146 -17.84 16.06 -8.17
C SER A 146 -16.39 15.83 -7.73
N LEU A 147 -15.79 14.69 -8.06
CA LEU A 147 -14.37 14.45 -7.75
C LEU A 147 -13.45 15.38 -8.54
N ILE A 148 -13.73 15.55 -9.84
CA ILE A 148 -12.97 16.44 -10.73
C ILE A 148 -13.01 17.88 -10.22
N ASP A 149 -14.19 18.40 -9.90
CA ASP A 149 -14.40 19.77 -9.41
C ASP A 149 -13.70 20.03 -8.07
N MET A 150 -13.60 18.99 -7.22
CA MET A 150 -12.87 19.03 -5.95
C MET A 150 -11.35 18.91 -6.13
N GLY A 151 -10.88 18.62 -7.35
CA GLY A 151 -9.46 18.67 -7.70
C GLY A 151 -8.67 17.40 -7.40
N VAL A 152 -9.27 16.21 -7.57
CA VAL A 152 -8.49 14.96 -7.66
C VAL A 152 -7.57 14.95 -8.88
N ASP A 153 -6.53 14.13 -8.86
CA ASP A 153 -5.59 13.97 -9.97
C ASP A 153 -5.99 12.81 -10.91
N TYR A 154 -6.76 11.84 -10.40
CA TYR A 154 -7.24 10.66 -11.13
C TYR A 154 -8.64 10.25 -10.68
N LEU A 155 -9.32 9.49 -11.54
CA LEU A 155 -10.45 8.65 -11.12
C LEU A 155 -9.98 7.20 -11.00
N LYS A 156 -10.54 6.46 -10.04
CA LYS A 156 -10.19 5.06 -9.77
C LYS A 156 -11.43 4.20 -9.64
N ILE A 157 -11.57 3.17 -10.46
CA ILE A 157 -12.56 2.12 -10.27
C ILE A 157 -11.94 0.91 -9.56
N HIS A 158 -12.77 0.19 -8.83
CA HIS A 158 -12.42 -1.03 -8.13
C HIS A 158 -13.29 -2.20 -8.60
N LEU A 159 -12.98 -3.38 -8.07
CA LEU A 159 -13.61 -4.66 -8.40
C LEU A 159 -15.15 -4.58 -8.49
N GLY A 160 -15.68 -5.25 -9.53
CA GLY A 160 -17.11 -5.43 -9.77
C GLY A 160 -17.84 -4.22 -10.38
N VAL A 161 -17.18 -3.05 -10.56
CA VAL A 161 -17.81 -1.92 -11.25
C VAL A 161 -18.11 -2.33 -12.71
N SER A 162 -19.35 -2.14 -13.16
CA SER A 162 -19.78 -2.60 -14.48
C SER A 162 -19.08 -1.84 -15.60
N LEU A 163 -19.00 -2.45 -16.79
CA LEU A 163 -18.41 -1.82 -17.97
C LEU A 163 -19.19 -0.56 -18.41
N GLU A 164 -20.51 -0.54 -18.24
CA GLU A 164 -21.35 0.61 -18.57
C GLU A 164 -21.07 1.81 -17.66
N VAL A 165 -20.98 1.56 -16.35
CA VAL A 165 -20.57 2.56 -15.36
C VAL A 165 -19.15 3.03 -15.63
N THR A 166 -18.23 2.12 -15.95
CA THR A 166 -16.85 2.44 -16.31
C THR A 166 -16.77 3.39 -17.50
N ARG A 167 -17.53 3.14 -18.57
CA ARG A 167 -17.57 4.02 -19.76
C ARG A 167 -18.02 5.42 -19.40
N ALA A 168 -19.09 5.54 -18.58
CA ALA A 168 -19.53 6.84 -18.10
C ALA A 168 -18.46 7.59 -17.31
N ILE A 169 -17.74 6.91 -16.42
CA ILE A 169 -16.64 7.51 -15.65
C ILE A 169 -15.50 7.94 -16.59
N SER A 170 -15.11 7.09 -17.55
CA SER A 170 -14.03 7.38 -18.50
C SER A 170 -14.35 8.58 -19.38
N GLU A 171 -15.59 8.71 -19.86
CA GLU A 171 -16.00 9.85 -20.67
C GLU A 171 -15.86 11.18 -19.92
N GLU A 172 -16.22 11.23 -18.63
CA GLU A 172 -16.04 12.44 -17.80
C GLU A 172 -14.56 12.73 -17.54
N ALA A 173 -13.74 11.69 -17.27
CA ALA A 173 -12.30 11.85 -17.08
C ALA A 173 -11.63 12.41 -18.35
N ARG A 174 -11.94 11.81 -19.51
CA ARG A 174 -11.41 12.21 -20.82
C ARG A 174 -11.81 13.64 -21.21
N ALA A 175 -13.02 14.08 -20.85
CA ALA A 175 -13.48 15.43 -21.14
C ALA A 175 -12.59 16.53 -20.54
N VAL A 176 -11.87 16.21 -19.45
CA VAL A 176 -10.92 17.13 -18.80
C VAL A 176 -9.46 16.68 -18.91
N GLY A 177 -9.17 15.65 -19.72
CA GLY A 177 -7.82 15.09 -19.89
C GLY A 177 -7.28 14.36 -18.66
N MET A 178 -8.16 13.92 -17.74
CA MET A 178 -7.81 13.13 -16.56
C MET A 178 -7.78 11.63 -16.91
N LYS A 179 -6.89 10.89 -16.25
CA LYS A 179 -6.77 9.44 -16.45
C LYS A 179 -7.74 8.66 -15.56
N LEU A 180 -8.22 7.53 -16.07
CA LEU A 180 -9.01 6.55 -15.34
C LEU A 180 -8.18 5.30 -15.04
N LEU A 181 -8.14 4.93 -13.77
CA LEU A 181 -7.37 3.81 -13.25
C LEU A 181 -8.31 2.70 -12.78
N ALA A 182 -7.85 1.45 -12.79
CA ALA A 182 -8.70 0.32 -12.45
C ALA A 182 -8.02 -0.75 -11.60
N HIS A 183 -8.79 -1.37 -10.72
CA HIS A 183 -8.52 -2.69 -10.15
C HIS A 183 -9.70 -3.57 -10.56
N ILE A 184 -9.45 -4.61 -11.36
CA ILE A 184 -10.52 -5.44 -11.97
C ILE A 184 -10.27 -6.93 -11.75
N ASP A 185 -11.34 -7.72 -11.70
CA ASP A 185 -11.30 -9.19 -11.56
C ASP A 185 -11.87 -9.92 -12.80
N THR A 186 -11.81 -9.24 -13.94
CA THR A 186 -12.25 -9.73 -15.24
C THR A 186 -11.24 -9.30 -16.31
N SER A 187 -11.35 -9.83 -17.53
CA SER A 187 -10.50 -9.42 -18.66
C SER A 187 -10.38 -7.90 -18.79
N ILE A 188 -9.15 -7.39 -18.91
CA ILE A 188 -8.84 -5.97 -19.10
C ILE A 188 -9.27 -5.43 -20.45
N ILE A 189 -9.37 -6.25 -21.50
CA ILE A 189 -9.58 -5.77 -22.88
C ILE A 189 -10.80 -4.84 -23.01
N PRO A 190 -12.00 -5.18 -22.52
CA PRO A 190 -13.16 -4.30 -22.64
C PRO A 190 -13.00 -2.98 -21.85
N TYR A 191 -12.24 -2.99 -20.76
CA TYR A 191 -12.00 -1.81 -19.92
C TYR A 191 -10.96 -0.89 -20.55
N ALA A 192 -9.89 -1.45 -21.14
CA ALA A 192 -8.94 -0.69 -21.95
C ALA A 192 -9.65 -0.04 -23.16
N ASP A 193 -10.52 -0.78 -23.84
CA ASP A 193 -11.37 -0.24 -24.92
C ASP A 193 -12.33 0.86 -24.45
N ALA A 194 -12.80 0.78 -23.19
CA ALA A 194 -13.63 1.80 -22.56
C ALA A 194 -12.85 3.02 -22.08
N GLY A 195 -11.52 3.06 -22.24
CA GLY A 195 -10.68 4.19 -21.86
C GLY A 195 -10.15 4.12 -20.42
N VAL A 196 -9.87 2.94 -19.90
CA VAL A 196 -9.01 2.75 -18.72
C VAL A 196 -7.54 2.93 -19.14
N ASP A 197 -6.88 3.94 -18.56
CA ASP A 197 -5.50 4.32 -18.85
C ASP A 197 -4.48 3.50 -18.06
N GLY A 198 -4.88 2.83 -16.98
CA GLY A 198 -3.97 1.97 -16.25
C GLY A 198 -4.65 1.00 -15.28
N VAL A 199 -3.96 -0.09 -15.00
CA VAL A 199 -4.39 -1.14 -14.08
C VAL A 199 -3.39 -1.35 -12.96
N GLU A 200 -3.93 -1.48 -11.76
CA GLU A 200 -3.19 -1.84 -10.56
C GLU A 200 -3.13 -3.36 -10.39
N HIS A 201 -2.08 -3.85 -9.72
CA HIS A 201 -1.76 -5.27 -9.50
C HIS A 201 -1.62 -6.12 -10.77
N ALA A 202 -1.43 -5.47 -11.94
CA ALA A 202 -1.60 -6.11 -13.24
C ALA A 202 -2.94 -6.87 -13.39
N SER A 203 -3.97 -6.40 -12.68
CA SER A 203 -5.26 -7.07 -12.58
C SER A 203 -5.99 -7.10 -13.93
N GLY A 204 -6.72 -8.18 -14.19
CA GLY A 204 -7.42 -8.42 -15.47
C GLY A 204 -6.53 -8.81 -16.65
N CYS A 205 -5.20 -8.70 -16.53
CA CYS A 205 -4.26 -9.03 -17.61
C CYS A 205 -4.15 -10.54 -17.78
N ALA A 206 -3.96 -11.29 -16.70
CA ALA A 206 -3.96 -12.75 -16.75
C ALA A 206 -5.33 -13.28 -17.23
N GLU A 207 -6.42 -12.71 -16.74
CA GLU A 207 -7.79 -13.05 -17.11
C GLU A 207 -8.06 -12.85 -18.60
N ALA A 208 -7.46 -11.84 -19.22
CA ALA A 208 -7.55 -11.62 -20.67
C ALA A 208 -6.86 -12.71 -21.50
N THR A 209 -5.89 -13.41 -20.90
CA THR A 209 -5.17 -14.50 -21.56
C THR A 209 -5.89 -15.85 -21.43
N ILE A 210 -6.71 -16.06 -20.40
CA ILE A 210 -7.32 -17.37 -20.10
C ILE A 210 -8.54 -17.62 -21.00
N ARG A 211 -8.38 -18.45 -22.03
CA ARG A 211 -9.42 -18.74 -23.04
C ARG A 211 -9.91 -20.18 -23.01
N SER A 212 -9.10 -21.13 -22.51
CA SER A 212 -9.52 -22.53 -22.41
C SER A 212 -10.73 -22.70 -21.48
N GLU A 213 -11.57 -23.70 -21.77
CA GLU A 213 -12.74 -24.00 -20.93
C GLU A 213 -12.30 -24.40 -19.50
N GLU A 214 -11.23 -25.18 -19.38
CA GLU A 214 -10.66 -25.58 -18.09
C GLU A 214 -10.11 -24.38 -17.32
N GLY A 215 -9.34 -23.51 -17.98
CA GLY A 215 -8.79 -22.30 -17.38
C GLY A 215 -9.90 -21.38 -16.86
N ARG A 216 -10.97 -21.16 -17.63
CA ARG A 216 -12.13 -20.36 -17.21
C ARG A 216 -12.86 -20.96 -16.01
N LYS A 217 -13.04 -22.29 -15.96
CA LYS A 217 -13.63 -22.97 -14.81
C LYS A 217 -12.79 -22.78 -13.54
N LYS A 218 -11.45 -22.89 -13.66
CA LYS A 218 -10.52 -22.66 -12.54
C LYS A 218 -10.50 -21.19 -12.12
N LEU A 219 -10.50 -20.25 -13.06
CA LEU A 219 -10.57 -18.82 -12.74
C LEU A 219 -11.85 -18.49 -11.94
N ALA A 220 -12.99 -19.02 -12.38
CA ALA A 220 -14.29 -18.79 -11.72
C ALA A 220 -14.38 -19.42 -10.30
N SER A 221 -13.52 -20.39 -9.96
CA SER A 221 -13.49 -21.01 -8.64
C SER A 221 -12.70 -20.19 -7.61
N ILE A 222 -11.93 -19.19 -8.03
CA ILE A 222 -11.20 -18.28 -7.14
C ILE A 222 -12.20 -17.30 -6.49
N LYS A 223 -12.64 -17.62 -5.27
CA LYS A 223 -13.60 -16.79 -4.52
C LYS A 223 -12.96 -15.78 -3.58
N LEU A 224 -11.75 -16.07 -3.10
CA LEU A 224 -11.12 -15.24 -2.10
C LEU A 224 -10.57 -13.96 -2.71
N TRP A 225 -10.97 -12.82 -2.15
CA TRP A 225 -10.66 -11.49 -2.68
C TRP A 225 -9.16 -11.27 -2.91
N LEU A 226 -8.32 -11.54 -1.91
CA LEU A 226 -6.87 -11.34 -2.03
C LEU A 226 -6.21 -12.31 -3.05
N ALA A 227 -6.82 -13.46 -3.32
CA ALA A 227 -6.33 -14.39 -4.33
C ALA A 227 -6.63 -13.93 -5.77
N LYS A 228 -7.57 -13.00 -5.95
CA LYS A 228 -8.01 -12.57 -7.28
C LYS A 228 -6.95 -11.81 -8.08
N PHE A 229 -5.89 -11.28 -7.46
CA PHE A 229 -4.84 -10.57 -8.21
C PHE A 229 -3.58 -11.41 -8.47
N LEU A 230 -3.24 -12.38 -7.60
CA LEU A 230 -2.05 -13.23 -7.82
C LEU A 230 -2.38 -14.54 -8.54
N ALA A 231 -3.45 -15.21 -8.12
CA ALA A 231 -3.75 -16.58 -8.58
C ALA A 231 -4.07 -16.70 -10.09
N PRO A 232 -4.73 -15.73 -10.75
CA PRO A 232 -4.96 -15.83 -12.20
C PRO A 232 -3.68 -16.02 -13.00
N TRP A 233 -2.55 -15.48 -12.55
CA TRP A 233 -1.27 -15.65 -13.23
C TRP A 233 -0.79 -17.10 -13.27
N ALA A 234 -1.12 -17.93 -12.28
CA ALA A 234 -0.84 -19.37 -12.33
C ALA A 234 -1.62 -20.09 -13.44
N LEU A 235 -2.71 -19.48 -13.92
CA LEU A 235 -3.58 -20.00 -14.98
C LEU A 235 -3.34 -19.34 -16.34
N ALA A 236 -2.58 -18.24 -16.39
CA ALA A 236 -2.39 -17.43 -17.60
C ALA A 236 -1.81 -18.25 -18.78
N GLU A 237 -2.39 -18.07 -19.96
CA GLU A 237 -2.10 -18.86 -21.17
C GLU A 237 -1.15 -18.06 -22.09
N ARG A 238 0.11 -18.51 -22.17
CA ARG A 238 1.22 -17.77 -22.79
C ARG A 238 1.01 -17.46 -24.27
N GLU A 239 0.33 -18.34 -24.98
CA GLU A 239 -0.01 -18.20 -26.39
C GLU A 239 -0.82 -16.92 -26.68
N HIS A 240 -1.49 -16.36 -25.67
CA HIS A 240 -2.29 -15.14 -25.80
C HIS A 240 -1.57 -13.87 -25.31
N PHE A 241 -0.35 -13.96 -24.78
CA PHE A 241 0.36 -12.81 -24.20
C PHE A 241 0.63 -11.73 -25.25
N SER A 242 1.16 -12.10 -26.42
CA SER A 242 1.52 -11.11 -27.45
C SER A 242 0.30 -10.34 -27.96
N GLU A 243 -0.87 -10.99 -28.06
CA GLU A 243 -2.11 -10.35 -28.48
C GLU A 243 -2.58 -9.34 -27.44
N VAL A 244 -2.67 -9.76 -26.17
CA VAL A 244 -3.13 -8.90 -25.07
C VAL A 244 -2.16 -7.73 -24.86
N THR A 245 -0.86 -8.00 -24.80
CA THR A 245 0.16 -6.95 -24.59
C THR A 245 0.21 -5.94 -25.73
N SER A 246 0.06 -6.37 -26.98
CA SER A 246 -0.01 -5.45 -28.13
C SER A 246 -1.24 -4.57 -28.07
N HIS A 247 -2.39 -5.13 -27.70
CA HIS A 247 -3.61 -4.35 -27.52
C HIS A 247 -3.46 -3.31 -26.41
N LEU A 248 -2.91 -3.69 -25.24
CA LEU A 248 -2.70 -2.75 -24.13
C LEU A 248 -1.69 -1.64 -24.51
N ALA A 249 -0.62 -1.99 -25.23
CA ALA A 249 0.34 -1.02 -25.73
C ALA A 249 -0.30 -0.03 -26.72
N GLU A 250 -1.13 -0.51 -27.65
CA GLU A 250 -1.87 0.33 -28.60
C GLU A 250 -2.83 1.29 -27.89
N LYS A 251 -3.51 0.83 -26.85
CA LYS A 251 -4.39 1.67 -26.02
C LYS A 251 -3.63 2.62 -25.10
N GLY A 252 -2.33 2.42 -24.92
CA GLY A 252 -1.54 3.17 -23.95
C GLY A 252 -1.87 2.82 -22.50
N THR A 253 -2.47 1.65 -22.24
CA THR A 253 -2.82 1.21 -20.89
C THR A 253 -1.54 0.84 -20.12
N VAL A 254 -1.30 1.55 -19.02
CA VAL A 254 -0.12 1.35 -18.15
C VAL A 254 -0.38 0.23 -17.15
N ILE A 255 0.63 -0.59 -16.88
CA ILE A 255 0.56 -1.63 -15.85
C ILE A 255 1.38 -1.24 -14.62
N GLU A 256 0.72 -1.22 -13.47
CA GLU A 256 1.32 -1.18 -12.16
C GLU A 256 1.13 -2.58 -11.53
N PRO A 257 2.21 -3.37 -11.31
CA PRO A 257 2.05 -4.79 -10.95
C PRO A 257 2.05 -5.10 -9.44
N THR A 258 2.44 -4.17 -8.56
CA THR A 258 2.67 -4.43 -7.12
C THR A 258 3.47 -5.71 -6.87
N SER A 259 4.53 -5.93 -7.66
CA SER A 259 5.34 -7.16 -7.65
C SER A 259 5.90 -7.50 -6.26
N VAL A 260 6.12 -6.50 -5.41
CA VAL A 260 6.57 -6.64 -4.01
C VAL A 260 5.62 -7.51 -3.18
N LEU A 261 4.32 -7.54 -3.50
CA LEU A 261 3.34 -8.41 -2.84
C LEU A 261 3.58 -9.90 -3.13
N TRP A 262 4.35 -10.21 -4.18
CA TRP A 262 4.78 -11.58 -4.47
C TRP A 262 5.95 -12.03 -3.61
N GLY A 263 6.63 -11.14 -2.88
CA GLY A 263 7.88 -11.47 -2.21
C GLY A 263 7.79 -12.60 -1.20
N ALA A 264 6.65 -12.71 -0.53
CA ALA A 264 6.28 -13.88 0.26
C ALA A 264 6.45 -15.16 -0.58
N SER A 265 5.70 -15.31 -1.68
CA SER A 265 5.74 -16.47 -2.60
C SER A 265 7.13 -16.78 -3.19
N GLN A 266 8.03 -15.78 -3.21
CA GLN A 266 9.41 -15.92 -3.69
C GLN A 266 10.40 -16.30 -2.58
N GLY A 267 9.93 -16.54 -1.35
CA GLY A 267 10.74 -16.95 -0.20
C GLY A 267 11.45 -15.79 0.50
N MET A 268 11.04 -14.54 0.29
CA MET A 268 11.69 -13.37 0.90
C MET A 268 11.25 -13.08 2.33
N ARG A 269 10.26 -13.83 2.84
CA ARG A 269 9.61 -13.60 4.13
C ARG A 269 10.61 -13.37 5.27
N GLU A 270 11.47 -14.36 5.54
CA GLU A 270 12.39 -14.34 6.68
C GLU A 270 13.43 -13.21 6.59
N GLU A 271 13.89 -12.88 5.39
CA GLU A 271 14.83 -11.79 5.15
C GLU A 271 14.16 -10.44 5.41
N TRP A 272 12.98 -10.22 4.82
CA TRP A 272 12.28 -8.95 4.89
C TRP A 272 11.73 -8.68 6.29
N GLU A 273 11.17 -9.68 6.95
CA GLU A 273 10.71 -9.56 8.33
C GLU A 273 11.85 -9.10 9.25
N ARG A 274 13.06 -9.66 9.11
CA ARG A 274 14.22 -9.26 9.90
C ARG A 274 14.62 -7.81 9.65
N VAL A 275 14.71 -7.41 8.39
CA VAL A 275 15.08 -6.05 7.99
C VAL A 275 14.05 -5.05 8.48
N ASP A 276 12.77 -5.36 8.31
CA ASP A 276 11.67 -4.49 8.69
C ASP A 276 11.53 -4.40 10.20
N TYR A 277 11.71 -5.51 10.91
CA TYR A 277 11.75 -5.53 12.36
C TYR A 277 12.83 -4.60 12.92
N ALA A 278 14.01 -4.58 12.30
CA ALA A 278 15.08 -3.67 12.69
C ALA A 278 14.71 -2.20 12.44
N LEU A 279 14.05 -1.90 11.31
CA LEU A 279 13.57 -0.56 10.98
C LEU A 279 12.48 -0.09 11.96
N VAL A 280 11.40 -0.87 12.13
CA VAL A 280 10.23 -0.47 12.91
C VAL A 280 10.52 -0.38 14.42
N LYS A 281 11.64 -0.97 14.87
CA LYS A 281 12.16 -0.78 16.23
C LYS A 281 12.91 0.53 16.46
N SER A 282 13.15 1.32 15.41
CA SER A 282 13.76 2.64 15.56
C SER A 282 12.95 3.48 16.56
N PRO A 283 13.58 4.02 17.64
CA PRO A 283 12.88 4.90 18.59
C PRO A 283 12.28 6.13 17.92
N GLY A 284 12.86 6.56 16.80
CA GLY A 284 12.36 7.65 15.98
C GLY A 284 10.99 7.37 15.35
N LEU A 285 10.61 6.10 15.19
CA LEU A 285 9.29 5.73 14.66
C LEU A 285 8.24 5.52 15.76
N SER A 286 8.55 5.88 17.01
CA SER A 286 7.69 5.67 18.21
C SER A 286 6.26 6.23 18.07
N TYR A 287 6.05 7.22 17.21
CA TYR A 287 4.74 7.81 16.89
C TYR A 287 3.80 6.90 16.07
N ILE A 288 4.35 5.90 15.37
CA ILE A 288 3.57 4.87 14.68
C ILE A 288 3.08 3.86 15.71
N THR A 289 1.81 3.47 15.68
CA THR A 289 1.27 2.55 16.70
C THR A 289 1.92 1.17 16.58
N ASP A 290 2.02 0.44 17.71
CA ASP A 290 2.52 -0.94 17.67
C ASP A 290 1.63 -1.82 16.78
N ASN A 291 0.32 -1.55 16.74
CA ASN A 291 -0.60 -2.25 15.83
C ASN A 291 -0.23 -2.06 14.35
N GLU A 292 0.08 -0.83 13.92
CA GLU A 292 0.45 -0.55 12.53
C GLU A 292 1.82 -1.17 12.19
N ARG A 293 2.80 -1.09 13.10
CA ARG A 293 4.09 -1.76 12.87
C ARG A 293 3.95 -3.27 12.82
N LEU A 294 3.15 -3.83 13.73
CA LEU A 294 2.86 -5.27 13.75
C LEU A 294 2.12 -5.69 12.49
N LEU A 295 1.23 -4.85 11.95
CA LEU A 295 0.55 -5.14 10.69
C LEU A 295 1.54 -5.36 9.55
N TRP A 296 2.57 -4.52 9.42
CA TRP A 296 3.55 -4.70 8.35
C TRP A 296 4.37 -5.98 8.51
N LEU A 297 4.66 -6.36 9.76
CA LEU A 297 5.31 -7.63 10.05
C LEU A 297 4.35 -8.81 9.82
N ASP A 298 3.08 -8.67 10.19
CA ASP A 298 2.03 -9.67 10.05
C ASP A 298 1.66 -9.88 8.58
N HIS A 299 1.84 -8.90 7.69
CA HIS A 299 1.66 -9.11 6.24
C HIS A 299 2.55 -10.26 5.71
N TYR A 300 3.72 -10.49 6.33
CA TYR A 300 4.57 -11.66 6.03
C TYR A 300 3.96 -13.00 6.47
N TYR A 301 3.11 -12.98 7.50
CA TYR A 301 2.40 -14.12 8.06
C TYR A 301 1.01 -14.31 7.45
N LEU A 302 0.27 -13.24 7.11
CA LEU A 302 -1.01 -13.30 6.40
C LEU A 302 -0.85 -13.80 4.97
N ALA A 303 0.31 -13.56 4.34
CA ALA A 303 0.69 -14.23 3.11
C ALA A 303 1.03 -15.73 3.29
N TYR A 304 1.08 -16.24 4.53
CA TYR A 304 1.47 -17.60 4.92
C TYR A 304 0.84 -18.07 6.26
N GLY A 305 -0.44 -18.46 6.25
CA GLY A 305 -1.09 -19.08 7.42
C GLY A 305 -2.07 -20.21 7.06
N VAL A 306 -2.14 -21.25 7.89
CA VAL A 306 -3.06 -22.41 7.75
C VAL A 306 -4.43 -22.05 8.34
N ARG A 307 -5.53 -22.49 7.71
CA ARG A 307 -6.86 -22.51 8.37
C ARG A 307 -7.11 -23.94 8.85
N ALA A 308 -7.29 -24.19 10.15
CA ALA A 308 -7.51 -25.56 10.63
C ALA A 308 -8.59 -25.69 11.71
N LYS A 309 -9.36 -26.79 11.63
CA LYS A 309 -9.81 -27.58 12.80
C LYS A 309 -10.31 -29.00 12.50
N GLU A 310 -10.59 -29.41 11.27
CA GLU A 310 -10.81 -30.84 10.93
C GLU A 310 -10.02 -31.26 9.69
N GLU A 311 -9.42 -32.47 9.80
CA GLU A 311 -8.26 -33.00 9.08
C GLU A 311 -7.72 -31.89 8.14
N PRO A 312 -8.14 -31.71 6.91
CA PRO A 312 -8.93 -32.62 6.20
C PRO A 312 -7.90 -33.35 5.34
N ARG A 313 -7.11 -34.21 5.95
CA ARG A 313 -5.92 -34.89 5.45
C ARG A 313 -4.72 -33.93 5.38
N GLN A 314 -3.51 -34.50 5.31
CA GLN A 314 -2.22 -33.80 5.09
C GLN A 314 -1.68 -32.94 6.24
N ASP A 315 -1.90 -33.41 7.45
CA ASP A 315 -1.25 -33.05 8.71
C ASP A 315 0.28 -33.32 8.78
N ALA A 316 0.97 -33.49 7.65
CA ALA A 316 2.39 -33.87 7.60
C ALA A 316 3.26 -33.06 6.64
N VAL A 317 2.82 -31.92 6.10
CA VAL A 317 3.55 -31.31 4.97
C VAL A 317 4.75 -30.47 5.44
N ILE A 318 5.77 -31.17 5.96
CA ILE A 318 7.17 -30.81 5.79
C ILE A 318 7.51 -31.10 4.31
N GLY A 319 7.40 -30.06 3.46
CA GLY A 319 7.71 -30.10 2.01
C GLY A 319 6.49 -30.03 1.08
N ASN A 320 6.50 -29.05 0.16
CA ASN A 320 5.42 -28.45 -0.67
C ASN A 320 4.53 -27.44 0.07
N ARG A 321 5.04 -26.20 0.21
CA ARG A 321 4.37 -25.09 0.90
C ARG A 321 3.26 -24.51 0.00
N TYR A 322 2.17 -24.03 0.59
CA TYR A 322 1.17 -23.18 -0.09
C TYR A 322 1.41 -21.72 0.33
N SER A 323 0.91 -20.74 -0.44
CA SER A 323 0.87 -19.34 0.03
C SER A 323 -0.48 -18.64 -0.20
N ILE A 324 -0.54 -17.45 0.39
CA ILE A 324 -1.65 -16.57 0.75
C ILE A 324 -2.80 -17.19 1.54
N TYR A 325 -3.24 -18.44 1.29
CA TYR A 325 -4.33 -19.06 2.07
C TYR A 325 -4.41 -20.59 1.99
N GLY A 326 -3.33 -21.30 1.61
CA GLY A 326 -3.46 -22.74 1.33
C GLY A 326 -4.15 -23.05 0.00
N ILE A 327 -4.29 -22.05 -0.90
CA ILE A 327 -5.12 -22.16 -2.12
C ILE A 327 -4.32 -22.68 -3.31
N TYR A 328 -3.08 -22.19 -3.50
CA TYR A 328 -2.23 -22.61 -4.61
C TYR A 328 -0.88 -23.15 -4.12
N PRO A 329 -0.39 -24.25 -4.71
CA PRO A 329 0.96 -24.75 -4.49
C PRO A 329 2.03 -23.69 -4.80
N GLU A 330 3.11 -23.65 -4.02
CA GLU A 330 4.21 -22.70 -4.18
C GLU A 330 4.84 -22.74 -5.58
N ASP A 331 4.98 -23.91 -6.19
CA ASP A 331 5.49 -24.06 -7.55
C ASP A 331 4.59 -23.40 -8.58
N GLN A 332 3.27 -23.50 -8.42
CA GLN A 332 2.30 -22.83 -9.29
C GLN A 332 2.33 -21.31 -9.13
N LEU A 333 2.53 -20.80 -7.92
CA LEU A 333 2.68 -19.36 -7.69
C LEU A 333 4.00 -18.81 -8.21
N ARG A 334 5.11 -19.55 -8.04
CA ARG A 334 6.39 -19.23 -8.66
C ARG A 334 6.29 -19.24 -10.18
N GLU A 335 5.54 -20.17 -10.74
CA GLU A 335 5.26 -20.21 -12.18
C GLU A 335 4.38 -19.04 -12.63
N GLY A 336 3.37 -18.66 -11.84
CA GLY A 336 2.58 -17.46 -12.08
C GLY A 336 3.41 -16.18 -12.07
N TYR A 337 4.36 -16.06 -11.12
CA TYR A 337 5.30 -14.94 -11.06
C TYR A 337 6.17 -14.86 -12.33
N LYS A 338 6.67 -15.99 -12.84
CA LYS A 338 7.39 -16.02 -14.12
C LYS A 338 6.52 -15.57 -15.29
N ARG A 339 5.26 -16.03 -15.35
CA ARG A 339 4.30 -15.63 -16.37
C ARG A 339 4.00 -14.13 -16.33
N LEU A 340 3.85 -13.54 -15.15
CA LEU A 340 3.76 -12.08 -14.98
C LEU A 340 4.98 -11.41 -15.61
N GLY A 341 6.20 -11.88 -15.31
CA GLY A 341 7.43 -11.27 -15.85
C GLY A 341 7.54 -11.35 -17.36
N GLU A 342 7.23 -12.52 -17.94
CA GLU A 342 7.17 -12.70 -19.39
C GLU A 342 6.15 -11.75 -20.03
N PHE A 343 4.99 -11.58 -19.41
CA PHE A 343 3.95 -10.67 -19.89
C PHE A 343 4.40 -9.21 -19.83
N LEU A 344 4.96 -8.75 -18.70
CA LEU A 344 5.48 -7.39 -18.56
C LEU A 344 6.60 -7.10 -19.56
N CYS A 345 7.51 -8.05 -19.77
CA CYS A 345 8.57 -7.92 -20.77
C CYS A 345 8.01 -7.82 -22.19
N GLN A 346 6.98 -8.60 -22.52
CA GLN A 346 6.29 -8.50 -23.82
C GLN A 346 5.56 -7.16 -24.00
N LEU A 347 4.90 -6.65 -22.95
CA LEU A 347 4.28 -5.33 -22.97
C LEU A 347 5.31 -4.23 -23.27
N VAL A 348 6.42 -4.21 -22.54
CA VAL A 348 7.47 -3.21 -22.75
C VAL A 348 8.08 -3.33 -24.15
N LYS A 349 8.26 -4.56 -24.65
CA LYS A 349 8.73 -4.81 -26.03
C LYS A 349 7.72 -4.31 -27.08
N ALA A 350 6.43 -4.38 -26.79
CA ALA A 350 5.35 -3.87 -27.65
C ALA A 350 5.19 -2.34 -27.58
N GLY A 351 5.98 -1.64 -26.75
CA GLY A 351 5.90 -0.18 -26.58
C GLY A 351 4.94 0.26 -25.47
N GLY A 352 4.40 -0.67 -24.69
CA GLY A 352 3.62 -0.37 -23.49
C GLY A 352 4.51 0.00 -22.29
N HIS A 353 3.88 0.45 -21.21
CA HIS A 353 4.58 0.98 -20.04
C HIS A 353 4.25 0.22 -18.76
N VAL A 354 5.29 0.04 -17.93
CA VAL A 354 5.21 -0.47 -16.57
C VAL A 354 5.69 0.63 -15.62
N VAL A 355 4.99 0.81 -14.49
CA VAL A 355 5.37 1.72 -13.41
C VAL A 355 5.54 0.98 -12.10
N THR A 356 6.25 1.56 -11.15
CA THR A 356 6.37 1.02 -9.79
C THR A 356 5.23 1.46 -8.89
N GLY A 357 4.72 0.54 -8.09
CA GLY A 357 3.77 0.79 -7.01
C GLY A 357 3.89 -0.29 -5.93
N THR A 358 3.49 0.01 -4.70
CA THR A 358 3.73 -0.90 -3.56
C THR A 358 2.49 -1.40 -2.85
N ASP A 359 1.36 -0.71 -3.01
CA ASP A 359 0.16 -0.89 -2.20
C ASP A 359 0.39 -0.60 -0.70
N ALA A 360 1.40 0.21 -0.37
CA ALA A 360 1.67 0.66 0.99
C ALA A 360 0.41 1.27 1.63
N PRO A 361 0.04 0.96 2.89
CA PRO A 361 0.84 0.25 3.89
C PRO A 361 0.55 -1.26 3.97
N ALA A 362 0.10 -1.92 2.90
CA ALA A 362 0.08 -3.40 2.87
C ALA A 362 1.48 -3.97 3.15
N VAL A 363 2.52 -3.25 2.71
CA VAL A 363 3.93 -3.50 3.00
C VAL A 363 4.56 -2.26 3.64
N VAL A 364 5.72 -2.43 4.30
CA VAL A 364 6.42 -1.31 4.96
C VAL A 364 6.71 -0.18 3.97
N PRO A 365 6.14 1.03 4.17
CA PRO A 365 6.28 2.14 3.24
C PRO A 365 7.73 2.61 3.10
N GLY A 366 8.09 3.12 1.91
CA GLY A 366 9.45 3.53 1.58
C GLY A 366 10.32 2.36 1.12
N ILE A 367 10.75 1.49 2.04
CA ILE A 367 11.63 0.34 1.68
C ILE A 367 10.99 -0.61 0.66
N SER A 368 9.66 -0.73 0.67
CA SER A 368 8.89 -1.54 -0.28
C SER A 368 9.08 -1.10 -1.73
N LEU A 369 9.29 0.19 -2.03
CA LEU A 369 9.48 0.64 -3.42
C LEU A 369 10.80 0.10 -3.99
N HIS A 370 11.85 0.05 -3.18
CA HIS A 370 13.11 -0.56 -3.59
C HIS A 370 12.98 -2.07 -3.79
N ARG A 371 12.10 -2.73 -3.03
CA ARG A 371 11.77 -4.15 -3.24
C ARG A 371 10.96 -4.33 -4.53
N GLU A 372 10.02 -3.44 -4.84
CA GLU A 372 9.32 -3.43 -6.13
C GLU A 372 10.32 -3.34 -7.29
N MET A 373 11.27 -2.40 -7.21
CA MET A 373 12.31 -2.26 -8.21
C MET A 373 13.17 -3.54 -8.35
N GLU A 374 13.55 -4.17 -7.24
CA GLU A 374 14.24 -5.47 -7.28
C GLU A 374 13.41 -6.55 -7.97
N PHE A 375 12.11 -6.62 -7.64
CA PHE A 375 11.21 -7.63 -8.18
C PHE A 375 11.02 -7.45 -9.69
N LEU A 376 10.84 -6.22 -10.17
CA LEU A 376 10.77 -5.94 -11.60
C LEU A 376 12.04 -6.36 -12.35
N VAL A 377 13.23 -6.22 -11.76
CA VAL A 377 14.47 -6.75 -12.36
C VAL A 377 14.45 -8.28 -12.37
N THR A 378 14.03 -8.94 -11.30
CA THR A 378 13.92 -10.41 -11.28
C THR A 378 12.88 -10.95 -12.27
N LEU A 379 11.87 -10.16 -12.61
CA LEU A 379 10.84 -10.46 -13.61
C LEU A 379 11.34 -10.30 -15.05
N GLY A 380 12.53 -9.74 -15.25
CA GLY A 380 13.19 -9.67 -16.55
C GLY A 380 13.34 -8.25 -17.12
N LEU A 381 12.82 -7.21 -16.46
CA LEU A 381 13.11 -5.84 -16.87
C LEU A 381 14.58 -5.49 -16.58
N THR A 382 15.19 -4.68 -17.44
CA THR A 382 16.54 -4.17 -17.19
C THR A 382 16.54 -3.15 -16.05
N PRO A 383 17.65 -2.99 -15.32
CA PRO A 383 17.75 -1.95 -14.28
C PRO A 383 17.40 -0.55 -14.76
N MET A 384 17.75 -0.18 -16.00
CA MET A 384 17.38 1.12 -16.56
C MET A 384 15.86 1.26 -16.75
N GLN A 385 15.20 0.23 -17.30
CA GLN A 385 13.74 0.24 -17.45
C GLN A 385 13.03 0.38 -16.09
N VAL A 386 13.57 -0.27 -15.05
CA VAL A 386 13.02 -0.16 -13.69
C VAL A 386 13.26 1.22 -13.07
N ILE A 387 14.43 1.83 -13.27
CA ILE A 387 14.67 3.21 -12.85
C ILE A 387 13.68 4.15 -13.55
N MET A 388 13.45 3.97 -14.86
CA MET A 388 12.47 4.77 -15.60
C MET A 388 11.04 4.54 -15.09
N ALA A 389 10.66 3.31 -14.75
CA ALA A 389 9.37 2.96 -14.15
C ALA A 389 9.13 3.72 -12.83
N ALA A 390 10.18 3.88 -12.02
CA ALA A 390 10.16 4.61 -10.75
C ALA A 390 10.38 6.13 -10.87
N THR A 391 10.64 6.63 -12.08
CA THR A 391 10.98 8.04 -12.32
C THR A 391 10.19 8.59 -13.51
N LYS A 392 10.76 8.63 -14.72
CA LYS A 392 10.16 9.26 -15.90
C LYS A 392 8.80 8.68 -16.27
N ILE A 393 8.70 7.35 -16.40
CA ILE A 393 7.45 6.69 -16.81
C ILE A 393 6.41 6.87 -15.70
N GLY A 394 6.81 6.80 -14.44
CA GLY A 394 5.96 7.14 -13.30
C GLY A 394 5.42 8.58 -13.40
N ALA A 395 6.29 9.57 -13.62
CA ALA A 395 5.87 10.97 -13.77
C ALA A 395 4.97 11.20 -14.98
N ASP A 396 5.26 10.57 -16.12
CA ASP A 396 4.43 10.61 -17.33
C ASP A 396 3.06 9.98 -17.07
N TYR A 397 3.01 8.85 -16.35
CA TYR A 397 1.79 8.22 -15.90
C TYR A 397 0.99 9.13 -14.96
N LEU A 398 1.66 9.91 -14.13
CA LEU A 398 1.01 10.93 -13.32
C LEU A 398 0.55 12.18 -14.12
N GLY A 399 0.93 12.32 -15.39
CA GLY A 399 0.70 13.55 -16.15
C GLY A 399 1.58 14.72 -15.70
N LYS A 400 2.68 14.41 -15.01
CA LYS A 400 3.63 15.37 -14.40
C LYS A 400 5.04 15.25 -14.99
N GLY A 401 5.21 14.56 -16.11
CA GLY A 401 6.52 14.40 -16.78
C GLY A 401 7.17 15.70 -17.24
N LYS A 402 6.41 16.81 -17.32
CA LYS A 402 6.97 18.15 -17.56
C LYS A 402 7.76 18.67 -16.36
N ASP A 403 7.37 18.28 -15.15
CA ASP A 403 7.89 18.83 -13.91
C ASP A 403 8.77 17.84 -13.14
N LEU A 404 8.54 16.52 -13.31
CA LEU A 404 9.11 15.44 -12.50
C LEU A 404 9.67 14.29 -13.36
N GLY A 405 10.38 13.38 -12.69
CA GLY A 405 10.77 12.07 -13.23
C GLY A 405 12.08 12.06 -14.02
N THR A 406 12.69 13.20 -14.27
CA THR A 406 14.02 13.29 -14.89
C THR A 406 14.81 14.48 -14.34
N ILE A 407 16.12 14.44 -14.52
CA ILE A 407 17.02 15.55 -14.16
C ILE A 407 17.28 16.38 -15.42
N GLU A 408 16.44 17.38 -15.63
CA GLU A 408 16.50 18.29 -16.78
C GLU A 408 16.33 19.75 -16.33
N GLU A 409 16.92 20.68 -17.08
CA GLU A 409 16.78 22.10 -16.80
C GLU A 409 15.30 22.54 -16.84
N GLY A 410 14.91 23.34 -15.85
CA GLY A 410 13.54 23.84 -15.68
C GLY A 410 12.63 22.93 -14.84
N LYS A 411 12.97 21.66 -14.64
CA LYS A 411 12.18 20.72 -13.82
C LYS A 411 12.36 20.97 -12.33
N LEU A 412 11.44 20.40 -11.53
CA LEU A 412 11.52 20.44 -10.08
C LEU A 412 12.74 19.65 -9.58
N ALA A 413 13.40 20.19 -8.57
CA ALA A 413 14.58 19.60 -7.96
C ALA A 413 14.18 18.54 -6.92
N ASP A 414 13.67 17.42 -7.43
CA ASP A 414 13.44 16.17 -6.68
C ASP A 414 14.50 15.14 -7.14
N LEU A 415 15.50 14.84 -6.29
CA LEU A 415 16.67 14.00 -6.63
C LEU A 415 17.06 13.08 -5.48
N VAL A 416 17.71 11.96 -5.81
CA VAL A 416 18.34 11.05 -4.84
C VAL A 416 19.81 10.84 -5.22
N ILE A 417 20.70 10.92 -4.24
CA ILE A 417 22.12 10.56 -4.39
C ILE A 417 22.35 9.28 -3.62
N ILE A 418 22.83 8.25 -4.31
CA ILE A 418 23.11 6.92 -3.73
C ILE A 418 24.58 6.57 -3.87
N LYS A 419 25.05 5.71 -2.97
CA LYS A 419 26.33 5.01 -3.13
C LYS A 419 26.11 3.79 -4.04
N GLY A 420 27.10 3.48 -4.87
CA GLY A 420 27.03 2.34 -5.79
C GLY A 420 26.40 2.65 -7.15
N ASP A 421 26.29 1.61 -7.98
CA ASP A 421 25.81 1.68 -9.37
C ASP A 421 24.53 0.83 -9.52
N PRO A 422 23.34 1.46 -9.61
CA PRO A 422 22.07 0.76 -9.65
C PRO A 422 21.84 0.02 -10.97
N LEU A 423 22.62 0.32 -12.03
CA LEU A 423 22.55 -0.40 -13.30
C LEU A 423 23.29 -1.73 -13.26
N LYS A 424 24.23 -1.90 -12.31
CA LYS A 424 24.89 -3.19 -12.05
C LYS A 424 24.13 -3.99 -11.00
N ASN A 425 23.59 -3.32 -9.99
CA ASN A 425 22.86 -3.93 -8.90
C ASN A 425 21.75 -2.98 -8.43
N ILE A 426 20.50 -3.26 -8.81
CA ILE A 426 19.36 -2.40 -8.50
C ILE A 426 19.15 -2.19 -6.98
N ARG A 427 19.69 -3.10 -6.14
CA ARG A 427 19.68 -2.98 -4.68
C ARG A 427 20.43 -1.74 -4.16
N GLU A 428 21.38 -1.21 -4.93
CA GLU A 428 22.13 0.00 -4.56
C GLU A 428 21.22 1.23 -4.41
N THR A 429 20.01 1.20 -4.99
CA THR A 429 19.01 2.26 -4.77
C THR A 429 18.65 2.47 -3.29
N ARG A 430 18.87 1.47 -2.43
CA ARG A 430 18.67 1.56 -0.97
C ARG A 430 19.82 2.26 -0.25
N ASN A 431 20.99 2.35 -0.87
CA ASN A 431 22.21 2.90 -0.27
C ASN A 431 22.24 4.43 -0.43
N ILE A 432 21.19 5.07 0.05
CA ILE A 432 20.95 6.50 -0.14
C ILE A 432 21.88 7.28 0.77
N GLU A 433 22.52 8.30 0.20
CA GLU A 433 23.32 9.30 0.91
C GLU A 433 22.48 10.55 1.16
N THR A 434 21.83 11.07 0.12
CA THR A 434 21.12 12.36 0.18
C THR A 434 19.81 12.27 -0.60
N VAL A 435 18.77 12.86 -0.04
CA VAL A 435 17.48 13.08 -0.72
C VAL A 435 17.28 14.59 -0.82
N ILE A 436 16.87 15.05 -1.98
CA ILE A 436 16.54 16.44 -2.25
C ILE A 436 15.09 16.46 -2.73
N LYS A 437 14.26 17.29 -2.10
CA LYS A 437 12.86 17.50 -2.49
C LYS A 437 12.57 18.99 -2.51
N ASP A 438 11.92 19.47 -3.57
CA ASP A 438 11.64 20.88 -3.80
C ASP A 438 12.90 21.76 -3.64
N GLY A 439 14.06 21.24 -4.07
CA GLY A 439 15.36 21.89 -3.99
C GLY A 439 16.00 21.94 -2.60
N GLU A 440 15.38 21.33 -1.59
CA GLU A 440 15.92 21.27 -0.23
C GLU A 440 16.45 19.88 0.13
N ILE A 441 17.56 19.84 0.86
CA ILE A 441 18.08 18.60 1.43
C ILE A 441 17.13 18.14 2.53
N VAL A 442 16.65 16.91 2.38
CA VAL A 442 15.73 16.26 3.32
C VAL A 442 16.51 15.68 4.50
N ASP A 443 16.01 15.91 5.71
CA ASP A 443 16.41 15.13 6.88
C ASP A 443 15.81 13.72 6.78
N ARG A 444 16.68 12.72 6.78
CA ARG A 444 16.32 11.31 6.60
C ARG A 444 16.24 10.54 7.92
N SER A 445 16.43 11.22 9.05
CA SER A 445 16.24 10.62 10.36
C SER A 445 14.75 10.51 10.72
N TYR A 446 14.43 9.60 11.62
CA TYR A 446 13.09 9.41 12.14
C TYR A 446 12.94 10.15 13.45
N HIS A 447 11.85 10.90 13.61
CA HIS A 447 11.65 11.75 14.77
C HIS A 447 10.53 11.20 15.66
N ALA A 448 10.86 10.85 16.89
CA ALA A 448 9.88 10.33 17.85
C ALA A 448 8.70 11.31 18.09
N ASN A 449 8.94 12.60 17.89
CA ASN A 449 7.96 13.68 17.97
C ASN A 449 7.40 14.11 16.60
N PHE A 450 7.63 13.33 15.53
CA PHE A 450 6.97 13.56 14.24
C PHE A 450 5.46 13.64 14.47
N SER A 451 4.86 14.68 13.93
CA SER A 451 3.44 14.96 14.10
C SER A 451 2.88 15.48 12.81
N ASN A 452 1.76 14.88 12.41
CA ASN A 452 0.92 15.36 11.33
C ASN A 452 -0.41 15.82 11.96
N PRO A 453 -0.71 17.13 11.96
CA PRO A 453 -1.89 17.66 12.64
C PRO A 453 -3.20 17.28 11.95
N ILE A 454 -3.15 16.79 10.71
CA ILE A 454 -4.32 16.46 9.90
C ILE A 454 -4.62 14.97 10.08
N ARG A 455 -5.33 14.62 11.16
CA ARG A 455 -5.68 13.22 11.45
C ARG A 455 -6.70 12.67 10.47
N ARG A 456 -6.60 11.38 10.15
CA ARG A 456 -7.55 10.71 9.28
C ARG A 456 -8.90 10.58 10.00
N PRO A 457 -10.03 10.96 9.38
CA PRO A 457 -11.32 11.01 10.06
C PRO A 457 -11.89 9.64 10.44
N HIS A 458 -11.36 8.55 9.86
CA HIS A 458 -11.77 7.18 10.15
C HIS A 458 -10.52 6.33 10.44
N ASP A 459 -10.03 6.41 11.68
CA ASP A 459 -8.96 5.56 12.23
C ASP A 459 -9.44 4.11 12.44
N ARG A 460 -10.09 3.51 11.45
CA ARG A 460 -9.98 2.06 11.33
C ARG A 460 -8.61 1.82 10.73
N GLU A 461 -7.69 1.38 11.58
CA GLU A 461 -6.41 0.78 11.17
C GLU A 461 -6.68 -0.11 9.94
N PHE A 462 -5.76 -0.16 8.98
CA PHE A 462 -5.99 -0.78 7.66
C PHE A 462 -6.47 -2.25 7.76
N TYR A 463 -6.25 -2.90 8.92
CA TYR A 463 -6.79 -4.20 9.34
C TYR A 463 -7.44 -4.20 10.74
N GLY A 464 -8.04 -3.08 11.15
CA GLY A 464 -8.71 -2.95 12.43
C GLY A 464 -9.88 -3.91 12.54
N TYR A 465 -9.65 -5.06 13.16
CA TYR A 465 -10.72 -5.91 13.66
C TYR A 465 -11.68 -5.02 14.47
N PRO A 466 -13.00 -5.16 14.30
CA PRO A 466 -13.95 -4.35 15.05
C PRO A 466 -13.63 -4.46 16.55
N VAL A 467 -13.32 -3.32 17.17
CA VAL A 467 -13.21 -3.25 18.62
C VAL A 467 -14.61 -3.50 19.16
N PRO A 468 -14.84 -4.60 19.90
CA PRO A 468 -16.18 -4.91 20.40
C PRO A 468 -16.62 -3.76 21.31
N ARG A 469 -17.90 -3.41 21.28
CA ARG A 469 -18.46 -2.44 22.22
C ARG A 469 -19.39 -3.16 23.17
N LEU A 470 -19.19 -2.98 24.47
CA LEU A 470 -20.02 -3.59 25.50
C LEU A 470 -21.00 -2.53 26.03
N ASP A 471 -22.29 -2.76 25.82
CA ASP A 471 -23.36 -1.83 26.22
C ASP A 471 -23.89 -2.17 27.62
N ALA A 472 -24.07 -3.45 27.93
CA ALA A 472 -24.60 -3.91 29.20
C ALA A 472 -24.20 -5.36 29.54
N ALA A 473 -24.23 -5.70 30.83
CA ALA A 473 -24.20 -7.08 31.33
C ALA A 473 -25.32 -7.26 32.36
N THR A 474 -26.00 -8.41 32.30
CA THR A 474 -27.08 -8.79 33.23
C THR A 474 -26.80 -10.18 33.80
N PRO A 475 -26.86 -10.38 35.14
CA PRO A 475 -27.05 -9.35 36.16
C PRO A 475 -25.89 -8.34 36.21
N THR A 476 -26.08 -7.23 36.93
CA THR A 476 -25.03 -6.20 37.16
C THR A 476 -24.29 -6.38 38.49
N GLN A 477 -24.71 -7.35 39.29
CA GLN A 477 -24.16 -7.64 40.61
C GLN A 477 -24.36 -9.09 41.04
N ALA A 478 -23.57 -9.53 42.01
CA ALA A 478 -23.67 -10.81 42.70
C ALA A 478 -23.18 -10.70 44.16
N PHE A 479 -23.28 -11.78 44.92
CA PHE A 479 -22.70 -11.93 46.25
C PHE A 479 -21.47 -12.83 46.23
N MET A 480 -20.52 -12.60 47.13
CA MET A 480 -19.31 -13.44 47.27
C MET A 480 -19.64 -14.91 47.58
N SER A 481 -20.81 -15.16 48.17
CA SER A 481 -21.31 -16.50 48.48
C SER A 481 -22.09 -17.16 47.33
N ASP A 482 -22.33 -16.44 46.23
CA ASP A 482 -23.10 -17.00 45.12
C ASP A 482 -22.31 -18.15 44.45
N PRO A 483 -23.02 -19.17 43.92
CA PRO A 483 -22.40 -20.17 43.06
C PRO A 483 -21.92 -19.51 41.75
N ASP A 484 -21.45 -20.32 40.80
CA ASP A 484 -21.16 -19.83 39.45
C ASP A 484 -22.37 -19.05 38.89
N ILE A 485 -22.14 -17.87 38.33
CA ILE A 485 -23.18 -17.04 37.73
C ILE A 485 -23.06 -17.04 36.21
N VAL A 486 -24.19 -16.86 35.52
CA VAL A 486 -24.21 -16.65 34.07
C VAL A 486 -24.56 -15.19 33.81
N LEU A 487 -23.74 -14.54 33.00
CA LEU A 487 -23.93 -13.18 32.53
C LEU A 487 -24.44 -13.21 31.09
N THR A 488 -25.47 -12.43 30.79
CA THR A 488 -25.85 -12.05 29.43
C THR A 488 -25.26 -10.69 29.12
N LEU A 489 -24.42 -10.59 28.09
CA LEU A 489 -23.75 -9.38 27.66
C LEU A 489 -24.37 -8.89 26.36
N LYS A 490 -24.78 -7.61 26.32
CA LYS A 490 -25.28 -6.95 25.11
C LYS A 490 -24.26 -5.94 24.60
N GLY A 491 -24.11 -5.87 23.30
CA GLY A 491 -23.13 -4.99 22.67
C GLY A 491 -23.19 -4.98 21.16
N LYS A 492 -22.04 -4.66 20.55
CA LYS A 492 -21.83 -4.68 19.11
C LYS A 492 -20.51 -5.33 18.77
N ASP A 493 -20.46 -5.89 17.57
CA ASP A 493 -19.27 -6.41 16.94
C ASP A 493 -18.62 -7.58 17.71
N PHE A 494 -19.46 -8.47 18.26
CA PHE A 494 -19.02 -9.75 18.81
C PHE A 494 -18.86 -10.81 17.72
N PHE A 495 -17.97 -11.76 17.94
CA PHE A 495 -17.66 -12.88 17.05
C PHE A 495 -17.81 -14.22 17.78
N PRO A 496 -17.95 -15.34 17.04
CA PRO A 496 -18.05 -16.68 17.61
C PRO A 496 -16.95 -17.05 18.63
N ASP A 497 -15.80 -16.41 18.54
CA ASP A 497 -14.61 -16.62 19.37
C ASP A 497 -14.35 -15.49 20.39
N SER A 498 -15.23 -14.50 20.50
CA SER A 498 -15.12 -13.45 21.53
C SER A 498 -15.07 -14.04 22.94
N VAL A 499 -14.13 -13.54 23.75
CA VAL A 499 -13.94 -13.97 25.14
C VAL A 499 -14.34 -12.84 26.08
N VAL A 500 -15.17 -13.14 27.06
CA VAL A 500 -15.48 -12.24 28.17
C VAL A 500 -14.39 -12.34 29.23
N CYS A 501 -13.90 -11.19 29.67
CA CYS A 501 -12.96 -11.06 30.78
C CYS A 501 -13.66 -10.44 31.98
N PHE A 502 -13.62 -11.12 33.12
CA PHE A 502 -14.17 -10.69 34.40
C PHE A 502 -13.02 -10.38 35.36
N GLY A 503 -12.79 -9.11 35.64
CA GLY A 503 -11.68 -8.65 36.49
C GLY A 503 -10.30 -8.88 35.88
N GLY A 504 -10.23 -8.97 34.54
CA GLY A 504 -9.02 -9.34 33.80
C GLY A 504 -8.84 -10.85 33.59
N SER A 505 -9.64 -11.69 34.24
CA SER A 505 -9.62 -13.15 34.03
C SER A 505 -10.57 -13.55 32.90
N PRO A 506 -10.13 -14.27 31.86
CA PRO A 506 -11.04 -14.81 30.86
C PRO A 506 -11.99 -15.84 31.50
N VAL A 507 -13.25 -15.81 31.09
CA VAL A 507 -14.28 -16.75 31.56
C VAL A 507 -14.92 -17.47 30.38
N PHE A 508 -15.52 -18.64 30.65
CA PHE A 508 -16.17 -19.43 29.60
C PHE A 508 -17.27 -18.60 28.94
N SER A 509 -17.13 -18.37 27.64
CA SER A 509 -17.99 -17.46 26.86
C SER A 509 -18.65 -18.24 25.73
N SER A 510 -19.93 -18.00 25.51
CA SER A 510 -20.72 -18.59 24.43
C SER A 510 -21.27 -17.50 23.54
N PHE A 511 -21.05 -17.64 22.24
CA PHE A 511 -21.57 -16.71 21.25
C PHE A 511 -23.05 -16.95 20.99
N VAL A 512 -23.87 -15.91 21.15
CA VAL A 512 -25.30 -15.94 20.82
C VAL A 512 -25.55 -15.24 19.49
N SER A 513 -25.03 -14.01 19.34
CA SER A 513 -25.10 -13.24 18.09
C SER A 513 -24.04 -12.14 18.07
N GLN A 514 -23.94 -11.39 16.95
CA GLN A 514 -23.01 -10.25 16.85
C GLN A 514 -23.29 -9.13 17.87
N ASN A 515 -24.41 -9.19 18.59
CA ASN A 515 -24.82 -8.22 19.60
C ASN A 515 -25.00 -8.83 21.00
N GLU A 516 -24.71 -10.14 21.15
CA GLU A 516 -24.95 -10.85 22.41
C GLU A 516 -23.98 -12.00 22.67
N LEU A 517 -23.46 -12.06 23.90
CA LEU A 517 -22.67 -13.17 24.44
C LEU A 517 -23.27 -13.64 25.77
N GLU A 518 -23.04 -14.90 26.10
CA GLU A 518 -23.20 -15.41 27.46
C GLU A 518 -21.84 -15.73 28.07
N ALA A 519 -21.67 -15.47 29.37
CA ALA A 519 -20.43 -15.79 30.07
C ALA A 519 -20.69 -16.44 31.43
N LYS A 520 -20.08 -17.59 31.69
CA LYS A 520 -20.15 -18.29 32.97
C LYS A 520 -18.98 -17.85 33.85
N VAL A 521 -19.27 -17.08 34.90
CA VAL A 521 -18.27 -16.61 35.88
C VAL A 521 -18.20 -17.60 37.05
N PRO A 522 -17.05 -18.26 37.27
CA PRO A 522 -16.88 -19.15 38.41
C PRO A 522 -16.97 -18.43 39.76
N SER A 523 -17.56 -19.07 40.76
CA SER A 523 -17.74 -18.50 42.11
C SER A 523 -16.45 -17.98 42.75
N HIS A 524 -15.30 -18.64 42.50
CA HIS A 524 -14.00 -18.21 43.04
C HIS A 524 -13.49 -16.85 42.50
N LEU A 525 -14.09 -16.34 41.41
CA LEU A 525 -13.82 -15.00 40.88
C LEU A 525 -14.72 -13.91 41.51
N LEU A 526 -15.75 -14.29 42.27
CA LEU A 526 -16.67 -13.35 42.94
C LEU A 526 -16.03 -12.78 44.21
N ARG A 527 -15.01 -11.94 44.04
CA ARG A 527 -14.36 -11.22 45.16
C ARG A 527 -15.07 -9.88 45.39
N VAL A 528 -15.37 -9.57 46.65
CA VAL A 528 -16.05 -8.33 47.00
C VAL A 528 -15.35 -7.10 46.42
N GLY A 529 -16.11 -6.25 45.73
CA GLY A 529 -15.60 -5.06 45.06
C GLY A 529 -16.34 -4.75 43.76
N THR A 530 -15.82 -3.76 43.02
CA THR A 530 -16.28 -3.46 41.66
C THR A 530 -15.33 -4.12 40.68
N ILE A 531 -15.82 -5.12 39.95
CA ILE A 531 -15.06 -5.91 39.01
C ILE A 531 -15.34 -5.41 37.60
N PRO A 532 -14.32 -5.01 36.82
CA PRO A 532 -14.54 -4.61 35.43
C PRO A 532 -14.82 -5.83 34.55
N ILE A 533 -15.84 -5.72 33.70
CA ILE A 533 -16.14 -6.67 32.63
C ILE A 533 -15.76 -6.02 31.30
N CYS A 534 -15.06 -6.76 30.43
CA CYS A 534 -14.86 -6.40 29.03
C CYS A 534 -14.95 -7.64 28.13
N VAL A 535 -15.12 -7.41 26.84
CA VAL A 535 -15.07 -8.44 25.80
C VAL A 535 -13.79 -8.26 25.00
N VAL A 536 -13.11 -9.35 24.71
CA VAL A 536 -11.93 -9.40 23.85
C VAL A 536 -12.29 -10.19 22.60
N ASN A 537 -12.20 -9.54 21.44
CA ASN A 537 -12.20 -10.24 20.16
C ASN A 537 -10.78 -10.77 19.93
N PRO A 538 -10.54 -12.10 19.93
CA PRO A 538 -9.21 -12.63 19.72
C PRO A 538 -8.73 -12.28 18.30
N LYS A 539 -7.42 -12.08 18.15
CA LYS A 539 -6.79 -12.10 16.82
C LYS A 539 -6.79 -13.55 16.30
N PRO A 540 -6.63 -13.79 14.99
CA PRO A 540 -6.42 -15.13 14.46
C PRO A 540 -5.33 -15.89 15.24
N HIS A 541 -5.49 -17.21 15.28
CA HIS A 541 -5.10 -18.14 16.33
C HIS A 541 -3.59 -18.28 16.66
N GLU A 542 -2.72 -17.39 16.17
CA GLU A 542 -1.25 -17.46 16.33
C GLU A 542 -0.64 -16.31 17.14
N LEU A 543 -1.43 -15.33 17.62
CA LEU A 543 -0.94 -14.21 18.45
C LEU A 543 -1.86 -14.00 19.66
N MET A 544 -1.85 -14.97 20.57
CA MET A 544 -2.88 -15.15 21.63
C MET A 544 -2.91 -14.09 22.74
N GLU A 545 -1.99 -13.12 22.80
CA GLU A 545 -1.86 -12.36 24.05
C GLU A 545 -2.62 -11.04 24.11
N GLN A 546 -3.01 -10.38 23.01
CA GLN A 546 -3.84 -9.16 23.07
C GLN A 546 -4.76 -9.01 21.85
N GLY A 547 -6.03 -9.38 22.04
CA GLY A 547 -7.13 -9.09 21.12
C GLY A 547 -7.65 -7.65 21.23
N ALA A 548 -8.57 -7.26 20.34
CA ALA A 548 -9.24 -5.96 20.43
C ALA A 548 -10.22 -5.98 21.63
N THR A 549 -10.02 -5.09 22.60
CA THR A 549 -10.74 -5.11 23.88
C THR A 549 -11.80 -4.01 23.93
N SER A 550 -13.00 -4.34 24.39
CA SER A 550 -14.10 -3.40 24.55
C SER A 550 -13.85 -2.35 25.64
N ASN A 551 -14.71 -1.33 25.67
CA ASN A 551 -14.92 -0.55 26.88
C ASN A 551 -15.27 -1.48 28.08
N ARG A 552 -14.92 -1.05 29.29
CA ARG A 552 -15.21 -1.79 30.53
C ARG A 552 -16.54 -1.34 31.13
N ILE A 553 -17.33 -2.28 31.64
CA ILE A 553 -18.52 -1.98 32.45
C ILE A 553 -18.33 -2.55 33.87
N PRO A 554 -18.81 -1.86 34.92
CA PRO A 554 -18.66 -2.33 36.29
C PRO A 554 -19.65 -3.45 36.62
N PHE A 555 -19.18 -4.43 37.39
CA PHE A 555 -19.99 -5.47 38.01
C PHE A 555 -19.72 -5.50 39.51
N ILE A 556 -20.75 -5.44 40.33
CA ILE A 556 -20.60 -5.29 41.79
C ILE A 556 -20.70 -6.65 42.47
N VAL A 557 -19.67 -7.05 43.21
CA VAL A 557 -19.75 -8.20 44.13
C VAL A 557 -19.87 -7.70 45.55
N ARG A 558 -20.96 -8.09 46.23
CA ARG A 558 -21.28 -7.69 47.62
C ARG A 558 -20.93 -8.80 48.62
N PHE A 559 -20.80 -8.44 49.90
CA PHE A 559 -20.46 -9.40 50.97
C PHE A 559 -21.57 -10.44 51.23
N SER A 560 -22.85 -10.03 51.24
CA SER A 560 -23.99 -10.94 51.49
C SER A 560 -25.31 -10.33 51.01
N SER A 561 -26.34 -11.15 50.82
CA SER A 561 -27.68 -10.77 50.33
C SER A 561 -28.60 -10.07 51.32
N ARG A 562 -28.04 -9.46 52.38
CA ARG A 562 -28.82 -8.71 53.37
C ARG A 562 -28.94 -7.23 53.02
#